data_AF-M1E951-F1
#
_entry.id   AF-M1E951-F1
#
_cell.length_a   1.000
_cell.length_b   1.000
_cell.length_c   1.000
_cell.angle_alpha   90.00
_cell.angle_beta   90.00
_cell.angle_gamma   90.00
#
_symmetry.space_group_name_H-M   'P 1'
#
loop_
_entity.id
_entity.type
_entity.pdbx_description
1 polymer ?
#
loop_
_entity_poly.entity_id
_entity_poly.type
_entity_poly.pdbx_seq_one_letter_code
_entity_poly.pdbx_strand_id
1 'polypeptide(L)'
;MKPTQIIELFSSGKEKEAYEAIVSCAPFIEIKDSEFHFEIYKILLCFDLLSLAEKELELSIRDDKRNLKAILAMAEMYIEDSRLDKAEKLFLNSIERMPGEAELYVRYGSFLEMQEKTQAAIALYKKAFENTGESIFNSLIKDRENSYIGSSDVEEKDILEPEDRHILKFLQLFRGREGIYARQWKNARGEQGYSPISEPFTIGVAKNHILGNLTVGVYQLRIDNSVCFIVFDIDVEKSKLLDYFQKPTERRKIDSLLLSTAQEIYNICTSLDIFSYIEDSGYKGRHVWVFLRQGIQAHKAKKFGNYIISKLGKLSKEINIELFPKQTFVKSGGLGNLVKLPLGIHIKSGRRSIFLNPDGTEPENQLMFLMDIKLNEREKLKNFVDSIEISNLDASVNKNFEIEMKNEIDKIVTDEDIKALTPLQGKYTEPEEFKLDENLEYLILKSSCPVLGILCDKALSGIGLNSLEIQVITFTLGNLEFGNFIVNELLTKAGVSDTRLYLKKPLRSNPMSCNKIKNLIPNITSNYCVECFSLKKIFTYPNPLIHLHKKDNFSKLDTLILRLIDLSKKKEEIDVIYQSTLSLVTNELRKIDVKERQIGSYKIFFDDENMLRLLDSNEK
;
A
#
# COMPACT_ATOMS: atom_id res chain seq x y z
N MET A 1 -15.42 36.08 -20.65
CA MET A 1 -13.97 35.83 -20.67
C MET A 1 -13.61 35.32 -22.06
N LYS A 2 -12.50 35.75 -22.68
CA LYS A 2 -12.10 35.17 -23.97
C LYS A 2 -11.69 33.70 -23.74
N PRO A 3 -12.05 32.76 -24.62
CA PRO A 3 -11.69 31.34 -24.45
C PRO A 3 -10.18 31.11 -24.24
N THR A 4 -9.33 31.91 -24.88
CA THR A 4 -7.86 31.86 -24.71
C THR A 4 -7.38 32.23 -23.30
N GLN A 5 -8.15 33.02 -22.54
CA GLN A 5 -7.80 33.42 -21.17
C GLN A 5 -7.90 32.23 -20.19
N ILE A 6 -8.66 31.18 -20.52
CA ILE A 6 -8.76 29.97 -19.66
C ILE A 6 -7.43 29.23 -19.62
N ILE A 7 -6.76 29.12 -20.78
CA ILE A 7 -5.44 28.50 -20.90
C ILE A 7 -4.39 29.31 -20.12
N GLU A 8 -4.46 30.64 -20.19
CA GLU A 8 -3.58 31.54 -19.42
C GLU A 8 -3.80 31.41 -17.90
N LEU A 9 -5.06 31.36 -17.45
CA LEU A 9 -5.40 31.17 -16.04
C LEU A 9 -4.88 29.83 -15.52
N PHE A 10 -5.08 28.76 -16.28
CA PHE A 10 -4.59 27.43 -15.91
C PHE A 10 -3.05 27.41 -15.85
N SER A 11 -2.38 27.95 -16.87
CA SER A 11 -0.91 27.99 -16.95
C SER A 11 -0.27 28.88 -15.88
N SER A 12 -1.01 29.83 -15.32
CA SER A 12 -0.57 30.71 -14.23
C SER A 12 -0.90 30.18 -12.83
N GLY A 13 -1.38 28.94 -12.70
CA GLY A 13 -1.70 28.28 -11.42
C GLY A 13 -3.01 28.75 -10.79
N LYS A 14 -3.85 29.48 -11.52
CA LYS A 14 -5.16 29.95 -11.06
C LYS A 14 -6.27 28.94 -11.41
N GLU A 15 -6.08 27.70 -10.95
CA GLU A 15 -6.90 26.55 -11.33
C GLU A 15 -8.39 26.73 -10.99
N LYS A 16 -8.72 27.35 -9.85
CA LYS A 16 -10.11 27.61 -9.46
C LYS A 16 -10.82 28.58 -10.43
N GLU A 17 -10.15 29.65 -10.84
CA GLU A 17 -10.70 30.64 -11.78
C GLU A 17 -10.82 30.02 -13.18
N ALA A 18 -9.85 29.20 -13.60
CA ALA A 18 -9.90 28.44 -14.85
C ALA A 18 -11.08 27.45 -14.85
N TYR A 19 -11.30 26.74 -13.74
CA TYR A 19 -12.42 25.82 -13.57
C TYR A 19 -13.79 26.52 -13.64
N GLU A 20 -13.96 27.63 -12.93
CA GLU A 20 -15.22 28.40 -12.97
C GLU A 20 -15.50 28.95 -14.38
N ALA A 21 -14.46 29.40 -15.08
CA ALA A 21 -14.57 29.87 -16.46
C ALA A 21 -14.87 28.74 -17.46
N ILE A 22 -14.29 27.54 -17.29
CA ILE A 22 -14.49 26.42 -18.21
C ILE A 22 -15.89 25.81 -18.07
N VAL A 23 -16.40 25.63 -16.84
CA VAL A 23 -17.71 25.06 -16.57
C VAL A 23 -18.84 25.96 -17.08
N SER A 24 -18.63 27.27 -17.12
CA SER A 24 -19.64 28.23 -17.59
C SER A 24 -19.71 28.39 -19.12
N CYS A 25 -18.66 27.97 -19.85
CA CYS A 25 -18.52 28.32 -21.27
C CYS A 25 -18.23 27.13 -22.20
N ALA A 26 -17.77 25.99 -21.69
CA ALA A 26 -17.53 24.79 -22.50
C ALA A 26 -18.85 24.04 -22.79
N PRO A 27 -18.96 23.34 -23.94
CA PRO A 27 -17.94 23.22 -24.98
C PRO A 27 -17.88 24.42 -25.93
N PHE A 28 -16.69 24.73 -26.47
CA PHE A 28 -16.43 25.93 -27.28
C PHE A 28 -16.79 25.76 -28.77
N ILE A 29 -18.01 25.33 -29.07
CA ILE A 29 -18.45 24.87 -30.41
C ILE A 29 -18.16 25.86 -31.55
N GLU A 30 -18.28 27.17 -31.29
CA GLU A 30 -18.12 28.24 -32.29
C GLU A 30 -16.66 28.52 -32.68
N ILE A 31 -15.69 28.09 -31.87
CA ILE A 31 -14.27 28.24 -32.18
C ILE A 31 -13.90 27.22 -33.24
N LYS A 32 -13.08 27.62 -34.22
CA LYS A 32 -12.57 26.77 -35.29
C LYS A 32 -11.05 26.71 -35.24
N ASP A 33 -10.54 26.09 -34.18
CA ASP A 33 -9.10 25.99 -33.91
C ASP A 33 -8.80 24.66 -33.23
N SER A 34 -8.20 23.74 -34.00
CA SER A 34 -7.94 22.38 -33.54
C SER A 34 -6.98 22.31 -32.35
N GLU A 35 -5.93 23.15 -32.32
CA GLU A 35 -4.95 23.13 -31.23
C GLU A 35 -5.55 23.76 -29.97
N PHE A 36 -6.36 24.81 -30.12
CA PHE A 36 -7.12 25.37 -29.00
C PHE A 36 -7.98 24.29 -28.32
N HIS A 37 -8.76 23.55 -29.10
CA HIS A 37 -9.61 22.48 -28.57
C HIS A 37 -8.79 21.37 -27.88
N PHE A 38 -7.62 21.02 -28.43
CA PHE A 38 -6.72 20.05 -27.81
C PHE A 38 -6.11 20.54 -26.50
N GLU A 39 -5.78 21.82 -26.38
CA GLU A 39 -5.33 22.43 -25.12
C GLU A 39 -6.43 22.44 -24.05
N ILE A 40 -7.67 22.79 -24.43
CA ILE A 40 -8.82 22.74 -23.52
C ILE A 40 -9.11 21.30 -23.06
N TYR A 41 -9.03 20.31 -23.96
CA TYR A 41 -9.14 18.89 -23.59
C TYR A 41 -8.20 18.51 -22.44
N LYS A 42 -6.92 18.90 -22.51
CA LYS A 42 -5.94 18.60 -21.45
C LYS A 42 -6.32 19.23 -20.12
N ILE A 43 -6.83 20.47 -20.13
CA ILE A 43 -7.29 21.16 -18.92
C ILE A 43 -8.50 20.44 -18.32
N LEU A 44 -9.45 20.01 -19.16
CA LEU A 44 -10.65 19.28 -18.71
C LEU A 44 -10.30 17.94 -18.06
N LEU A 45 -9.26 17.24 -18.54
CA LEU A 45 -8.75 16.03 -17.88
C LEU A 45 -8.22 16.32 -16.47
N CYS A 46 -7.52 17.44 -16.26
CA CYS A 46 -7.03 17.81 -14.92
C CYS A 46 -8.16 18.07 -13.92
N PHE A 47 -9.34 18.41 -14.41
CA PHE A 47 -10.54 18.64 -13.60
C PHE A 47 -11.52 17.46 -13.56
N ASP A 48 -11.16 16.32 -14.15
CA ASP A 48 -12.00 15.11 -14.23
C ASP A 48 -13.36 15.35 -14.92
N LEU A 49 -13.41 16.29 -15.88
CA LEU A 49 -14.61 16.64 -16.65
C LEU A 49 -14.65 15.86 -17.98
N LEU A 50 -14.71 14.53 -17.89
CA LEU A 50 -14.49 13.61 -19.03
C LEU A 50 -15.46 13.79 -20.21
N SER A 51 -16.74 14.09 -19.95
CA SER A 51 -17.74 14.28 -21.02
C SER A 51 -17.48 15.53 -21.85
N LEU A 52 -17.00 16.59 -21.22
CA LEU A 52 -16.58 17.81 -21.91
C LEU A 52 -15.24 17.59 -22.61
N ALA A 53 -14.32 16.83 -22.01
CA ALA A 53 -13.03 16.50 -22.59
C ALA A 53 -13.19 15.74 -23.92
N GLU A 54 -14.06 14.72 -23.96
CA GLU A 54 -14.42 14.02 -25.19
C GLU A 54 -15.00 15.01 -26.22
N LYS A 55 -15.89 15.91 -25.80
CA LYS A 55 -16.51 16.88 -26.70
C LYS A 55 -15.50 17.82 -27.35
N GLU A 56 -14.51 18.28 -26.59
CA GLU A 56 -13.45 19.14 -27.11
C GLU A 56 -12.52 18.38 -28.07
N LEU A 57 -12.24 17.09 -27.84
CA LEU A 57 -11.54 16.27 -28.83
C LEU A 57 -12.34 16.10 -30.13
N GLU A 58 -13.66 15.94 -30.07
CA GLU A 58 -14.50 15.90 -31.27
C GLU A 58 -14.38 17.20 -32.07
N LEU A 59 -14.36 18.35 -31.39
CA LEU A 59 -14.18 19.65 -32.02
C LEU A 59 -12.76 19.82 -32.60
N SER A 60 -11.74 19.35 -31.89
CA SER A 60 -10.36 19.34 -32.38
C SER A 60 -10.22 18.54 -33.69
N ILE A 61 -10.81 17.35 -33.76
CA ILE A 61 -10.79 16.48 -34.96
C ILE A 61 -11.71 17.03 -36.07
N ARG A 62 -12.79 17.73 -35.71
CA ARG A 62 -13.68 18.42 -36.67
C ARG A 62 -12.89 19.48 -37.43
N ASP A 63 -12.12 20.30 -36.71
CA ASP A 63 -11.43 21.46 -37.26
C ASP A 63 -10.13 21.10 -37.98
N ASP A 64 -9.41 20.08 -37.49
CA ASP A 64 -8.34 19.44 -38.23
C ASP A 64 -8.46 17.91 -38.15
N LYS A 65 -8.96 17.34 -39.24
CA LYS A 65 -9.11 15.89 -39.43
C LYS A 65 -7.79 15.14 -39.51
N ARG A 66 -6.65 15.84 -39.54
CA ARG A 66 -5.29 15.31 -39.53
C ARG A 66 -4.53 15.61 -38.24
N ASN A 67 -5.19 16.18 -37.22
CA ASN A 67 -4.57 16.37 -35.92
C ASN A 67 -4.35 15.01 -35.24
N LEU A 68 -3.16 14.45 -35.44
CA LEU A 68 -2.77 13.15 -34.92
C LEU A 68 -2.91 13.08 -33.39
N LYS A 69 -2.54 14.14 -32.66
CA LYS A 69 -2.60 14.16 -31.20
C LYS A 69 -4.04 13.98 -30.71
N ALA A 70 -4.98 14.71 -31.31
CA ALA A 70 -6.39 14.64 -30.96
C ALA A 70 -7.01 13.28 -31.33
N ILE A 71 -6.64 12.73 -32.49
CA ILE A 71 -7.09 11.40 -32.94
C ILE A 71 -6.61 10.30 -31.98
N LEU A 72 -5.34 10.32 -31.60
CA LEU A 72 -4.78 9.31 -30.68
C LEU A 72 -5.38 9.44 -29.28
N ALA A 73 -5.52 10.66 -28.76
CA ALA A 73 -6.17 10.92 -27.48
C ALA A 73 -7.64 10.43 -27.46
N MET A 74 -8.39 10.67 -28.54
CA MET A 74 -9.76 10.18 -28.67
C MET A 74 -9.83 8.66 -28.75
N ALA A 75 -8.90 8.03 -29.48
CA ALA A 75 -8.83 6.58 -29.56
C ALA A 75 -8.51 5.95 -28.19
N GLU A 76 -7.58 6.54 -27.43
CA GLU A 76 -7.27 6.13 -26.05
C GLU A 76 -8.49 6.26 -25.14
N MET A 77 -9.22 7.38 -25.18
CA MET A 77 -10.47 7.56 -24.42
C MET A 77 -11.53 6.51 -24.80
N TYR A 78 -11.67 6.15 -26.08
CA TYR A 78 -12.59 5.08 -26.48
C TYR A 78 -12.14 3.70 -25.99
N ILE A 79 -10.84 3.42 -25.93
CA ILE A 79 -10.31 2.16 -25.41
C ILE A 79 -10.55 2.06 -23.89
N GLU A 80 -10.23 3.13 -23.14
CA GLU A 80 -10.41 3.17 -21.69
C GLU A 80 -11.88 3.01 -21.27
N ASP A 81 -12.80 3.64 -22.01
CA ASP A 81 -14.25 3.52 -21.80
C ASP A 81 -14.84 2.25 -22.45
N SER A 82 -14.00 1.31 -22.90
CA SER A 82 -14.41 0.04 -23.54
C SER A 82 -15.31 0.19 -24.79
N ARG A 83 -15.28 1.34 -25.45
CA ARG A 83 -15.99 1.64 -26.72
C ARG A 83 -15.14 1.23 -27.93
N LEU A 84 -14.79 -0.06 -27.98
CA LEU A 84 -13.80 -0.62 -28.91
C LEU A 84 -14.17 -0.41 -30.40
N ASP A 85 -15.45 -0.55 -30.75
CA ASP A 85 -15.93 -0.34 -32.14
C ASP A 85 -15.68 1.09 -32.64
N LYS A 86 -15.81 2.07 -31.73
CA LYS A 86 -15.54 3.48 -32.06
C LYS A 86 -14.04 3.72 -32.25
N ALA A 87 -13.20 3.12 -31.41
CA ALA A 87 -11.74 3.20 -31.54
C ALA A 87 -11.27 2.60 -32.87
N GLU A 88 -11.74 1.40 -33.20
CA GLU A 88 -11.41 0.72 -34.47
C GLU A 88 -11.83 1.55 -35.68
N LYS A 89 -13.07 2.06 -35.68
CA LYS A 89 -13.57 2.94 -36.74
C LYS A 89 -12.77 4.23 -36.86
N LEU A 90 -12.35 4.82 -35.74
CA LEU A 90 -11.54 6.03 -35.73
C LEU A 90 -10.14 5.79 -36.33
N PHE A 91 -9.48 4.69 -35.97
CA PHE A 91 -8.19 4.32 -36.55
C PHE A 91 -8.28 4.08 -38.06
N LEU A 92 -9.25 3.28 -38.50
CA LEU A 92 -9.44 2.98 -39.92
C LEU A 92 -9.65 4.24 -40.76
N ASN A 93 -10.56 5.13 -40.32
CA ASN A 93 -10.83 6.39 -41.00
C ASN A 93 -9.62 7.34 -40.98
N SER A 94 -8.80 7.31 -39.93
CA SER A 94 -7.63 8.17 -39.80
C SER A 94 -6.49 7.70 -40.70
N ILE A 95 -6.26 6.39 -40.78
CA ILE A 95 -5.29 5.76 -41.68
C ILE A 95 -5.64 6.02 -43.14
N GLU A 96 -6.93 5.97 -43.51
CA GLU A 96 -7.37 6.31 -44.86
C GLU A 96 -7.01 7.76 -45.24
N ARG A 97 -7.07 8.69 -44.28
CA ARG A 97 -6.77 10.11 -44.49
C ARG A 97 -5.27 10.43 -44.43
N MET A 98 -4.52 9.67 -43.64
CA MET A 98 -3.10 9.86 -43.36
C MET A 98 -2.34 8.53 -43.54
N PRO A 99 -2.30 7.98 -44.77
CA PRO A 99 -1.72 6.66 -44.99
C PRO A 99 -0.21 6.62 -44.74
N GLY A 100 0.49 7.75 -44.79
CA GLY A 100 1.92 7.87 -44.47
C GLY A 100 2.24 8.09 -42.99
N GLU A 101 1.23 8.14 -42.11
CA GLU A 101 1.45 8.40 -40.67
C GLU A 101 1.68 7.10 -39.91
N ALA A 102 2.95 6.77 -39.66
CA ALA A 102 3.37 5.50 -39.06
C ALA A 102 2.77 5.28 -37.66
N GLU A 103 2.65 6.34 -36.84
CA GLU A 103 2.16 6.21 -35.46
C GLU A 103 0.71 5.67 -35.41
N LEU A 104 -0.12 5.96 -36.41
CA LEU A 104 -1.49 5.43 -36.50
C LEU A 104 -1.50 3.91 -36.67
N TYR A 105 -0.61 3.38 -37.51
CA TYR A 105 -0.50 1.94 -37.71
C TYR A 105 0.07 1.24 -36.48
N VAL A 106 1.04 1.85 -35.80
CA VAL A 106 1.59 1.31 -34.55
C VAL A 106 0.53 1.26 -33.46
N ARG A 107 -0.23 2.35 -33.26
CA ARG A 107 -1.28 2.42 -32.24
C ARG A 107 -2.46 1.51 -32.56
N TYR A 108 -2.89 1.46 -33.82
CA TYR A 108 -3.97 0.57 -34.23
C TYR A 108 -3.55 -0.91 -34.18
N GLY A 109 -2.31 -1.24 -34.59
CA GLY A 109 -1.76 -2.58 -34.48
C GLY A 109 -1.64 -3.04 -33.03
N SER A 110 -1.21 -2.16 -32.12
CA SER A 110 -1.22 -2.43 -30.67
C SER A 110 -2.63 -2.69 -30.14
N PHE A 111 -3.62 -1.91 -30.59
CA PHE A 111 -5.03 -2.12 -30.24
C PHE A 111 -5.58 -3.46 -30.74
N LEU A 112 -5.21 -3.89 -31.96
CA LEU A 112 -5.57 -5.21 -32.48
C LEU A 112 -4.88 -6.35 -31.70
N GLU A 113 -3.61 -6.16 -31.34
CA GLU A 113 -2.87 -7.12 -30.50
C GLU A 113 -3.49 -7.25 -29.10
N MET A 114 -3.97 -6.16 -28.49
CA MET A 114 -4.71 -6.20 -27.22
C MET A 114 -6.02 -7.00 -27.31
N GLN A 115 -6.59 -7.14 -28.51
CA GLN A 115 -7.77 -7.98 -28.77
C GLN A 115 -7.41 -9.38 -29.30
N GLU A 116 -6.14 -9.79 -29.19
CA GLU A 116 -5.63 -11.08 -29.70
C GLU A 116 -5.80 -11.25 -31.22
N LYS A 117 -6.01 -10.15 -31.97
CA LYS A 117 -6.16 -10.14 -33.43
C LYS A 117 -4.80 -10.01 -34.12
N THR A 118 -3.83 -10.86 -33.77
CA THR A 118 -2.43 -10.76 -34.24
C THR A 118 -2.30 -10.83 -35.76
N GLN A 119 -3.09 -11.67 -36.44
CA GLN A 119 -3.08 -11.75 -37.90
C GLN A 119 -3.56 -10.45 -38.57
N ALA A 120 -4.57 -9.80 -37.99
CA ALA A 120 -5.02 -8.50 -38.46
C ALA A 120 -3.95 -7.42 -38.21
N ALA A 121 -3.23 -7.47 -37.09
CA ALA A 121 -2.10 -6.58 -36.81
C ALA A 121 -0.93 -6.78 -37.80
N ILE A 122 -0.57 -8.02 -38.13
CA ILE A 122 0.46 -8.32 -39.15
C ILE A 122 0.03 -7.78 -40.51
N ALA A 123 -1.21 -8.03 -40.93
CA ALA A 123 -1.74 -7.48 -42.17
C ALA A 123 -1.71 -5.95 -42.19
N LEU A 124 -2.04 -5.32 -41.06
CA LEU A 124 -1.96 -3.89 -40.88
C LEU A 124 -0.53 -3.37 -40.98
N TYR A 125 0.45 -4.02 -40.36
CA TYR A 125 1.86 -3.61 -40.44
C TYR A 125 2.46 -3.80 -41.83
N LYS A 126 2.04 -4.84 -42.58
CA LYS A 126 2.40 -4.99 -44.00
C LYS A 126 1.89 -3.80 -44.81
N LYS A 127 0.63 -3.44 -44.63
CA LYS A 127 0.04 -2.24 -45.24
C LYS A 127 0.74 -0.95 -44.78
N ALA A 128 1.17 -0.87 -43.52
CA ALA A 128 1.92 0.26 -42.99
C ALA A 128 3.28 0.40 -43.68
N PHE A 129 4.01 -0.70 -43.88
CA PHE A 129 5.28 -0.70 -44.60
C PHE A 129 5.12 -0.23 -46.04
N GLU A 130 4.08 -0.70 -46.74
CA GLU A 130 3.76 -0.28 -48.11
C GLU A 130 3.48 1.22 -48.20
N ASN A 131 2.75 1.78 -47.23
CA ASN A 131 2.35 3.19 -47.27
C ASN A 131 3.38 4.17 -46.69
N THR A 132 4.26 3.72 -45.80
CA THR A 132 5.23 4.60 -45.09
C THR A 132 6.68 4.36 -45.51
N GLY A 133 7.03 3.17 -45.97
CA GLY A 133 8.41 2.76 -46.26
C GLY A 133 9.29 2.57 -45.01
N GLU A 134 8.73 2.69 -43.80
CA GLU A 134 9.52 2.64 -42.57
C GLU A 134 9.92 1.22 -42.18
N SER A 135 11.23 1.00 -41.98
CA SER A 135 11.80 -0.31 -41.67
C SER A 135 11.33 -0.89 -40.32
N ILE A 136 10.81 -0.05 -39.42
CA ILE A 136 10.23 -0.48 -38.15
C ILE A 136 9.11 -1.51 -38.36
N PHE A 137 8.32 -1.38 -39.42
CA PHE A 137 7.25 -2.32 -39.73
C PHE A 137 7.78 -3.67 -40.17
N ASN A 138 8.94 -3.74 -40.85
CA ASN A 138 9.58 -5.03 -41.14
C ASN A 138 10.04 -5.73 -39.87
N SER A 139 10.53 -4.98 -38.88
CA SER A 139 10.84 -5.54 -37.56
C SER A 139 9.57 -6.02 -36.86
N LEU A 140 8.51 -5.22 -36.83
CA LEU A 140 7.22 -5.60 -36.23
C LEU A 140 6.60 -6.83 -36.91
N ILE A 141 6.61 -6.87 -38.24
CA ILE A 141 6.15 -8.02 -39.03
C ILE A 141 7.01 -9.24 -38.71
N LYS A 142 8.35 -9.13 -38.80
CA LYS A 142 9.26 -10.26 -38.56
C LYS A 142 9.20 -10.76 -37.12
N ASP A 143 9.03 -9.89 -36.13
CA ASP A 143 8.90 -10.27 -34.73
C ASP A 143 7.60 -11.04 -34.49
N ARG A 144 6.50 -10.63 -35.14
CA ARG A 144 5.20 -11.31 -35.05
C ARG A 144 5.09 -12.55 -35.93
N GLU A 145 5.70 -12.55 -37.11
CA GLU A 145 5.83 -13.71 -37.98
C GLU A 145 6.78 -14.74 -37.38
N ASN A 146 7.86 -14.36 -36.70
CA ASN A 146 8.71 -15.31 -35.97
C ASN A 146 7.97 -15.91 -34.76
N SER A 147 7.10 -15.13 -34.10
CA SER A 147 6.18 -15.69 -33.09
C SER A 147 5.12 -16.63 -33.69
N TYR A 148 4.88 -16.56 -35.00
CA TYR A 148 3.88 -17.37 -35.72
C TYR A 148 4.49 -18.52 -36.54
N ILE A 149 5.72 -18.43 -37.04
CA ILE A 149 6.42 -19.49 -37.80
C ILE A 149 7.14 -20.45 -36.84
N GLY A 150 7.49 -19.97 -35.65
CA GLY A 150 7.80 -20.82 -34.50
C GLY A 150 6.61 -21.59 -33.93
N SER A 151 5.43 -21.57 -34.59
CA SER A 151 4.21 -22.27 -34.13
C SER A 151 3.88 -23.56 -34.89
N SER A 152 4.74 -24.01 -35.83
CA SER A 152 4.47 -25.24 -36.59
C SER A 152 5.12 -26.51 -36.05
N ASP A 153 6.02 -26.44 -35.06
CA ASP A 153 6.57 -27.60 -34.33
C ASP A 153 7.03 -27.22 -32.91
N VAL A 154 6.19 -26.48 -32.17
CA VAL A 154 6.42 -26.21 -30.74
C VAL A 154 5.20 -26.71 -29.98
N GLU A 155 5.42 -27.75 -29.19
CA GLU A 155 4.59 -28.15 -28.06
C GLU A 155 4.03 -26.90 -27.36
N GLU A 156 2.74 -26.91 -27.02
CA GLU A 156 2.05 -25.87 -26.23
C GLU A 156 2.96 -25.28 -25.14
N LYS A 157 3.67 -24.18 -25.44
CA LYS A 157 4.37 -23.42 -24.40
C LYS A 157 3.36 -22.47 -23.80
N ASP A 158 2.68 -22.99 -22.78
CA ASP A 158 1.73 -22.36 -21.86
C ASP A 158 1.66 -20.83 -22.02
N ILE A 159 0.55 -20.36 -22.59
CA ILE A 159 0.07 -19.01 -22.29
C ILE A 159 -0.05 -18.95 -20.77
N LEU A 160 0.72 -18.06 -20.16
CA LEU A 160 0.80 -17.96 -18.70
C LEU A 160 -0.47 -17.25 -18.21
N GLU A 161 -1.57 -18.00 -18.13
CA GLU A 161 -2.90 -17.55 -17.74
C GLU A 161 -3.12 -17.76 -16.24
N PRO A 162 -3.01 -16.70 -15.42
CA PRO A 162 -3.15 -16.87 -13.98
C PRO A 162 -4.63 -16.97 -13.57
N GLU A 163 -5.01 -18.09 -12.98
CA GLU A 163 -6.17 -18.16 -12.08
C GLU A 163 -6.04 -17.23 -10.86
N ASP A 164 -7.17 -16.94 -10.19
CA ASP A 164 -7.23 -16.08 -9.00
C ASP A 164 -6.28 -16.52 -7.88
N ARG A 165 -6.11 -17.84 -7.66
CA ARG A 165 -5.16 -18.36 -6.65
C ARG A 165 -3.72 -17.96 -6.94
N HIS A 166 -3.31 -17.94 -8.22
CA HIS A 166 -1.97 -17.52 -8.62
C HIS A 166 -1.80 -16.02 -8.37
N ILE A 167 -2.82 -15.22 -8.68
CA ILE A 167 -2.81 -13.77 -8.47
C ILE A 167 -2.73 -13.44 -6.98
N LEU A 168 -3.52 -14.12 -6.14
CA LEU A 168 -3.49 -13.96 -4.69
C LEU A 168 -2.14 -14.36 -4.10
N LYS A 169 -1.53 -15.45 -4.59
CA LYS A 169 -0.18 -15.86 -4.21
C LYS A 169 0.85 -14.81 -4.63
N PHE A 170 0.76 -14.28 -5.84
CA PHE A 170 1.62 -13.21 -6.33
C PHE A 170 1.55 -11.97 -5.43
N LEU A 171 0.34 -11.49 -5.13
CA LEU A 171 0.12 -10.37 -4.20
C LEU A 171 0.66 -10.67 -2.79
N GLN A 172 0.56 -11.92 -2.32
CA GLN A 172 1.12 -12.34 -1.04
C GLN A 172 2.65 -12.25 -1.03
N LEU A 173 3.32 -12.64 -2.11
CA LEU A 173 4.78 -12.64 -2.18
C LEU A 173 5.35 -11.22 -2.33
N PHE A 174 4.72 -10.39 -3.17
CA PHE A 174 5.25 -9.09 -3.59
C PHE A 174 4.61 -7.90 -2.85
N ARG A 175 4.43 -8.05 -1.53
CA ARG A 175 3.90 -6.98 -0.66
C ARG A 175 4.95 -5.88 -0.43
N GLY A 176 4.79 -4.78 -1.15
CA GLY A 176 5.52 -3.53 -0.92
C GLY A 176 4.74 -2.52 -0.08
N ARG A 177 5.03 -1.24 -0.30
CA ARG A 177 4.40 -0.09 0.34
C ARG A 177 2.92 0.00 0.06
N GLU A 178 2.14 0.22 1.10
CA GLU A 178 0.68 0.26 1.01
C GLU A 178 0.19 1.46 0.19
N GLY A 179 -0.83 1.22 -0.64
CA GLY A 179 -1.51 2.27 -1.42
C GLY A 179 -0.71 2.85 -2.57
N ILE A 180 0.42 2.23 -2.94
CA ILE A 180 1.24 2.70 -4.06
C ILE A 180 2.02 1.56 -4.72
N TYR A 181 2.02 1.52 -6.05
CA TYR A 181 2.92 0.67 -6.84
C TYR A 181 3.60 1.52 -7.92
N ALA A 182 4.53 0.95 -8.68
CA ALA A 182 5.12 1.66 -9.82
C ALA A 182 4.78 0.95 -11.12
N ARG A 183 4.40 1.72 -12.14
CA ARG A 183 4.16 1.23 -13.51
C ARG A 183 5.33 1.63 -14.39
N GLN A 184 5.87 0.68 -15.14
CA GLN A 184 6.86 0.98 -16.16
C GLN A 184 6.19 1.70 -17.33
N TRP A 185 6.85 2.72 -17.85
CA TRP A 185 6.43 3.41 -19.07
C TRP A 185 7.58 3.47 -20.06
N LYS A 186 7.22 3.59 -21.34
CA LYS A 186 8.14 3.88 -22.44
C LYS A 186 7.51 4.98 -23.28
N ASN A 187 8.26 6.04 -23.56
CA ASN A 187 7.78 7.13 -24.41
C ASN A 187 8.15 6.88 -25.88
N ALA A 188 7.58 7.69 -26.79
CA ALA A 188 7.83 7.60 -28.23
C ALA A 188 9.30 7.84 -28.61
N ARG A 189 10.08 8.52 -27.76
CA ARG A 189 11.53 8.74 -27.95
C ARG A 189 12.38 7.53 -27.56
N GLY A 190 11.75 6.46 -27.06
CA GLY A 190 12.42 5.25 -26.59
C GLY A 190 12.98 5.36 -25.17
N GLU A 191 12.76 6.48 -24.48
CA GLU A 191 13.08 6.61 -23.06
C GLU A 191 12.07 5.80 -22.26
N GLN A 192 12.52 5.31 -21.11
CA GLN A 192 11.71 4.46 -20.25
C GLN A 192 12.00 4.77 -18.79
N GLY A 193 11.02 4.49 -17.95
CA GLY A 193 11.13 4.71 -16.52
C GLY A 193 10.01 4.03 -15.77
N TYR A 194 9.89 4.37 -14.49
CA TYR A 194 8.80 3.94 -13.65
C TYR A 194 8.13 5.16 -13.05
N SER A 195 6.80 5.15 -13.05
CA SER A 195 5.99 6.18 -12.40
C SER A 195 5.24 5.58 -11.20
N PRO A 196 5.24 6.26 -10.04
CA PRO A 196 4.38 5.86 -8.93
C PRO A 196 2.91 6.02 -9.33
N ILE A 197 2.10 5.01 -9.05
CA ILE A 197 0.66 5.04 -9.14
C ILE A 197 0.13 5.00 -7.71
N SER A 198 -0.56 6.06 -7.29
CA SER A 198 -1.07 6.23 -5.91
C SER A 198 -2.36 5.43 -5.67
N GLU A 199 -2.30 4.15 -6.01
CA GLU A 199 -3.39 3.19 -5.87
C GLU A 199 -2.86 1.90 -5.22
N PRO A 200 -3.71 1.13 -4.52
CA PRO A 200 -3.33 -0.19 -4.03
C PRO A 200 -2.90 -1.12 -5.17
N PHE A 201 -1.94 -2.01 -4.89
CA PHE A 201 -1.61 -3.08 -5.82
C PHE A 201 -2.71 -4.15 -5.80
N THR A 202 -3.64 -4.09 -6.77
CA THR A 202 -4.85 -4.92 -6.81
C THR A 202 -4.68 -6.22 -7.61
N ILE A 203 -5.67 -7.11 -7.51
CA ILE A 203 -5.79 -8.34 -8.33
C ILE A 203 -5.72 -8.00 -9.83
N GLY A 204 -6.43 -6.95 -10.27
CA GLY A 204 -6.42 -6.54 -11.68
C GLY A 204 -5.06 -6.09 -12.18
N VAL A 205 -4.32 -5.33 -11.36
CA VAL A 205 -2.94 -4.90 -11.71
C VAL A 205 -1.99 -6.10 -11.75
N ALA A 206 -2.06 -6.99 -10.77
CA ALA A 206 -1.24 -8.21 -10.73
C ALA A 206 -1.53 -9.16 -11.91
N LYS A 207 -2.81 -9.35 -12.27
CA LYS A 207 -3.21 -10.14 -13.44
C LYS A 207 -2.62 -9.56 -14.73
N ASN A 208 -2.81 -8.26 -14.97
CA ASN A 208 -2.27 -7.60 -16.16
C ASN A 208 -0.74 -7.61 -16.20
N HIS A 209 -0.08 -7.60 -15.03
CA HIS A 209 1.35 -7.78 -14.95
C HIS A 209 1.80 -9.17 -15.40
N ILE A 210 1.18 -10.22 -14.87
CA ILE A 210 1.50 -11.61 -15.17
C ILE A 210 1.16 -11.93 -16.64
N LEU A 211 0.06 -11.42 -17.18
CA LEU A 211 -0.26 -11.57 -18.62
C LEU A 211 0.78 -10.87 -19.50
N GLY A 212 1.40 -9.80 -19.01
CA GLY A 212 2.40 -9.02 -19.74
C GLY A 212 1.85 -7.73 -20.36
N ASN A 213 0.60 -7.37 -20.09
CA ASN A 213 -0.06 -6.14 -20.55
C ASN A 213 0.58 -4.87 -19.95
N LEU A 214 1.17 -4.99 -18.76
CA LEU A 214 1.90 -3.92 -18.09
C LEU A 214 3.06 -4.47 -17.27
N THR A 215 4.07 -3.66 -17.01
CA THR A 215 5.21 -4.06 -16.17
C THR A 215 5.18 -3.24 -14.89
N VAL A 216 5.14 -3.92 -13.74
CA VAL A 216 4.98 -3.30 -12.42
C VAL A 216 6.21 -3.57 -11.58
N GLY A 217 6.52 -2.60 -10.73
CA GLY A 217 7.39 -2.79 -9.59
C GLY A 217 6.70 -2.32 -8.31
N VAL A 218 7.31 -2.66 -7.17
CA VAL A 218 6.83 -2.24 -5.85
C VAL A 218 7.91 -1.49 -5.09
N TYR A 219 7.49 -0.49 -4.33
CA TYR A 219 8.35 0.15 -3.35
C TYR A 219 8.48 -0.78 -2.14
N GLN A 220 9.68 -1.31 -1.88
CA GLN A 220 9.83 -2.43 -0.95
C GLN A 220 9.52 -2.08 0.52
N LEU A 221 9.80 -0.84 0.95
CA LEU A 221 9.60 -0.41 2.33
C LEU A 221 8.15 0.00 2.57
N ARG A 222 7.50 -0.74 3.47
CA ARG A 222 6.14 -0.46 3.96
C ARG A 222 6.09 0.85 4.75
N ILE A 223 4.88 1.33 5.03
CA ILE A 223 4.69 2.59 5.79
C ILE A 223 5.40 2.53 7.16
N ASP A 224 5.46 1.35 7.77
CA ASP A 224 6.13 1.07 9.04
C ASP A 224 7.64 0.77 8.92
N ASN A 225 8.24 0.98 7.74
CA ASN A 225 9.62 0.63 7.40
C ASN A 225 9.99 -0.86 7.56
N SER A 226 8.99 -1.75 7.56
CA SER A 226 9.21 -3.19 7.39
C SER A 226 9.27 -3.59 5.91
N VAL A 227 9.84 -4.77 5.63
CA VAL A 227 9.87 -5.39 4.31
C VAL A 227 9.35 -6.83 4.40
N CYS A 228 8.63 -7.28 3.37
CA CYS A 228 8.14 -8.67 3.27
C CYS A 228 9.05 -9.58 2.44
N PHE A 229 10.12 -9.03 1.86
CA PHE A 229 11.09 -9.81 1.09
C PHE A 229 12.45 -9.11 1.08
N ILE A 230 13.50 -9.87 0.78
CA ILE A 230 14.87 -9.41 0.52
C ILE A 230 15.22 -9.82 -0.92
N VAL A 231 15.92 -8.96 -1.65
CA VAL A 231 16.37 -9.25 -3.02
C VAL A 231 17.86 -8.97 -3.14
N PHE A 232 18.57 -9.95 -3.68
CA PHE A 232 19.92 -9.78 -4.20
C PHE A 232 19.80 -9.57 -5.70
N ASP A 233 19.98 -8.34 -6.16
CA ASP A 233 19.92 -7.95 -7.57
C ASP A 233 21.33 -8.04 -8.17
N ILE A 234 21.58 -9.11 -8.92
CA ILE A 234 22.87 -9.43 -9.52
C ILE A 234 22.82 -8.99 -10.98
N ASP A 235 23.62 -8.01 -11.34
CA ASP A 235 23.47 -7.28 -12.60
C ASP A 235 24.83 -7.20 -13.32
N VAL A 236 24.83 -7.16 -14.66
CA VAL A 236 26.07 -6.90 -15.40
C VAL A 236 26.65 -5.54 -15.00
N GLU A 237 27.93 -5.54 -14.64
CA GLU A 237 28.66 -4.33 -14.25
C GLU A 237 28.64 -3.30 -15.39
N LYS A 238 28.46 -2.01 -15.05
CA LYS A 238 28.22 -0.95 -16.04
C LYS A 238 29.33 -0.87 -17.09
N SER A 239 30.57 -1.03 -16.66
CA SER A 239 31.75 -1.02 -17.54
C SER A 239 31.79 -2.18 -18.55
N LYS A 240 31.00 -3.24 -18.34
CA LYS A 240 30.93 -4.44 -19.18
C LYS A 240 29.71 -4.50 -20.08
N LEU A 241 28.77 -3.56 -19.97
CA LEU A 241 27.53 -3.58 -20.75
C LEU A 241 27.75 -3.56 -22.26
N LEU A 242 28.72 -2.78 -22.75
CA LEU A 242 28.99 -2.70 -24.19
C LEU A 242 29.47 -4.06 -24.73
N ASP A 243 30.45 -4.65 -24.06
CA ASP A 243 30.98 -5.98 -24.41
C ASP A 243 29.89 -7.05 -24.29
N TYR A 244 29.07 -6.99 -23.24
CA TYR A 244 27.96 -7.92 -23.00
C TYR A 244 26.93 -7.94 -24.15
N PHE A 245 26.60 -6.78 -24.74
CA PHE A 245 25.65 -6.72 -25.85
C PHE A 245 26.29 -6.99 -27.22
N GLN A 246 27.57 -6.68 -27.41
CA GLN A 246 28.23 -6.76 -28.72
C GLN A 246 28.98 -8.07 -28.96
N LYS A 247 29.47 -8.73 -27.90
CA LYS A 247 30.34 -9.91 -27.99
C LYS A 247 29.65 -11.16 -27.44
N PRO A 248 29.22 -12.10 -28.29
CA PRO A 248 28.52 -13.32 -27.84
C PRO A 248 29.32 -14.17 -26.84
N THR A 249 30.65 -14.20 -26.95
CA THR A 249 31.54 -14.93 -26.03
C THR A 249 31.55 -14.32 -24.64
N GLU A 250 31.66 -12.99 -24.54
CA GLU A 250 31.58 -12.27 -23.26
C GLU A 250 30.20 -12.39 -22.64
N ARG A 251 29.14 -12.33 -23.45
CA ARG A 251 27.77 -12.55 -22.99
C ARG A 251 27.61 -13.91 -22.31
N ARG A 252 28.02 -15.00 -22.96
CA ARG A 252 27.94 -16.36 -22.38
C ARG A 252 28.73 -16.49 -21.09
N LYS A 253 29.94 -15.91 -21.04
CA LYS A 253 30.78 -15.89 -19.84
C LYS A 253 30.08 -15.16 -18.69
N ILE A 254 29.54 -13.97 -18.94
CA ILE A 254 28.87 -13.15 -17.92
C ILE A 254 27.54 -13.78 -17.49
N ASP A 255 26.75 -14.33 -18.41
CA ASP A 255 25.51 -15.06 -18.09
C ASP A 255 25.80 -16.26 -17.16
N SER A 256 26.89 -16.99 -17.42
CA SER A 256 27.35 -18.08 -16.53
C SER A 256 27.76 -17.56 -15.15
N LEU A 257 28.43 -16.40 -15.07
CA LEU A 257 28.82 -15.78 -13.80
C LEU A 257 27.58 -15.37 -13.00
N LEU A 258 26.63 -14.65 -13.63
CA LEU A 258 25.37 -14.24 -13.01
C LEU A 258 24.61 -15.42 -12.41
N LEU A 259 24.47 -16.52 -13.17
CA LEU A 259 23.80 -17.73 -12.70
C LEU A 259 24.57 -18.38 -11.54
N SER A 260 25.88 -18.58 -11.68
CA SER A 260 26.70 -19.22 -10.63
C SER A 260 26.67 -18.45 -9.31
N THR A 261 26.68 -17.11 -9.35
CA THR A 261 26.57 -16.27 -8.16
C THR A 261 25.17 -16.35 -7.54
N ALA A 262 24.11 -16.41 -8.36
CA ALA A 262 22.75 -16.63 -7.85
C ALA A 262 22.63 -17.99 -7.13
N GLN A 263 23.24 -19.04 -7.70
CA GLN A 263 23.29 -20.37 -7.10
C GLN A 263 24.10 -20.39 -5.80
N GLU A 264 25.21 -19.65 -5.73
CA GLU A 264 26.00 -19.51 -4.49
C GLU A 264 25.17 -18.87 -3.37
N ILE A 265 24.46 -17.77 -3.66
CA ILE A 265 23.53 -17.12 -2.71
C ILE A 265 22.43 -18.11 -2.29
N TYR A 266 21.83 -18.83 -3.24
CA TYR A 266 20.82 -19.84 -2.97
C TYR A 266 21.34 -20.95 -2.02
N ASN A 267 22.56 -21.45 -2.27
CA ASN A 267 23.20 -22.49 -1.47
C ASN A 267 23.51 -21.99 -0.04
N ILE A 268 23.99 -20.75 0.10
CA ILE A 268 24.20 -20.13 1.42
C ILE A 268 22.87 -20.01 2.17
N CYS A 269 21.80 -19.51 1.54
CA CYS A 269 20.48 -19.47 2.16
C CYS A 269 19.99 -20.87 2.58
N THR A 270 20.15 -21.86 1.72
CA THR A 270 19.77 -23.25 1.99
C THR A 270 20.54 -23.83 3.19
N SER A 271 21.84 -23.53 3.31
CA SER A 271 22.67 -23.95 4.47
C SER A 271 22.21 -23.35 5.80
N LEU A 272 21.48 -22.24 5.75
CA LEU A 272 20.87 -21.56 6.90
C LEU A 272 19.40 -21.94 7.09
N ASP A 273 18.92 -22.94 6.33
CA ASP A 273 17.53 -23.37 6.27
C ASP A 273 16.58 -22.19 5.90
N ILE A 274 17.07 -21.25 5.09
CA ILE A 274 16.28 -20.11 4.58
C ILE A 274 15.87 -20.40 3.15
N PHE A 275 14.57 -20.35 2.88
CA PHE A 275 14.03 -20.50 1.54
C PHE A 275 14.37 -19.27 0.69
N SER A 276 14.95 -19.49 -0.49
CA SER A 276 15.22 -18.45 -1.49
C SER A 276 14.95 -18.95 -2.90
N TYR A 277 14.75 -18.03 -3.85
CA TYR A 277 14.28 -18.35 -5.21
C TYR A 277 15.01 -17.51 -6.25
N ILE A 278 15.51 -18.14 -7.31
CA ILE A 278 16.26 -17.48 -8.38
C ILE A 278 15.31 -17.04 -9.49
N GLU A 279 15.50 -15.84 -10.01
CA GLU A 279 14.77 -15.26 -11.15
C GLU A 279 15.74 -14.85 -12.26
N ASP A 280 15.45 -15.21 -13.52
CA ASP A 280 15.95 -14.49 -14.69
C ASP A 280 15.18 -13.17 -14.83
N SER A 281 15.87 -12.03 -14.70
CA SER A 281 15.23 -10.70 -14.73
C SER A 281 14.56 -10.36 -16.06
N GLY A 282 14.79 -11.20 -17.08
CA GLY A 282 14.35 -11.01 -18.45
C GLY A 282 15.31 -10.14 -19.26
N TYR A 283 16.43 -9.68 -18.69
CA TYR A 283 17.37 -8.83 -19.39
C TYR A 283 18.84 -9.19 -19.15
N LYS A 284 19.50 -8.51 -18.21
CA LYS A 284 20.95 -8.55 -17.98
C LYS A 284 21.31 -8.85 -16.52
N GLY A 285 20.42 -9.54 -15.82
CA GLY A 285 20.60 -9.78 -14.39
C GLY A 285 19.85 -11.00 -13.89
N ARG A 286 20.11 -11.33 -12.65
CA ARG A 286 19.46 -12.38 -11.88
C ARG A 286 19.04 -11.81 -10.55
N HIS A 287 17.85 -12.14 -10.07
CA HIS A 287 17.46 -11.80 -8.72
C HIS A 287 17.42 -13.08 -7.87
N VAL A 288 17.83 -12.97 -6.60
CA VAL A 288 17.57 -14.00 -5.60
C VAL A 288 16.64 -13.44 -4.55
N TRP A 289 15.44 -14.01 -4.46
CA TRP A 289 14.35 -13.57 -3.59
C TRP A 289 14.32 -14.38 -2.30
N VAL A 290 14.18 -13.71 -1.16
CA VAL A 290 13.87 -14.32 0.14
C VAL A 290 12.57 -13.73 0.63
N PHE A 291 11.48 -14.50 0.60
CA PHE A 291 10.15 -14.04 1.01
C PHE A 291 9.86 -14.32 2.49
N LEU A 292 9.12 -13.43 3.14
CA LEU A 292 8.77 -13.48 4.55
C LEU A 292 7.26 -13.51 4.76
N ARG A 293 6.80 -14.35 5.68
CA ARG A 293 5.38 -14.46 6.04
C ARG A 293 4.88 -13.17 6.70
N GLN A 294 5.65 -12.63 7.64
CA GLN A 294 5.38 -11.35 8.29
C GLN A 294 6.52 -10.37 8.03
N GLY A 295 6.20 -9.08 7.92
CA GLY A 295 7.19 -8.03 7.69
C GLY A 295 8.25 -7.99 8.79
N ILE A 296 9.52 -7.91 8.39
CA ILE A 296 10.65 -7.66 9.29
C ILE A 296 11.15 -6.23 9.11
N GLN A 297 11.64 -5.60 10.17
CA GLN A 297 12.22 -4.26 10.08
C GLN A 297 13.37 -4.21 9.07
N ALA A 298 13.38 -3.20 8.19
CA ALA A 298 14.29 -3.15 7.05
C ALA A 298 15.79 -3.21 7.46
N HIS A 299 16.16 -2.71 8.65
CA HIS A 299 17.52 -2.84 9.16
C HIS A 299 17.93 -4.29 9.45
N LYS A 300 17.04 -5.12 10.00
CA LYS A 300 17.32 -6.54 10.24
C LYS A 300 17.43 -7.31 8.93
N ALA A 301 16.52 -7.04 7.98
CA ALA A 301 16.59 -7.59 6.62
C ALA A 301 17.90 -7.25 5.92
N LYS A 302 18.31 -5.97 5.96
CA LYS A 302 19.58 -5.53 5.36
C LYS A 302 20.79 -6.18 6.02
N LYS A 303 20.76 -6.35 7.34
CA LYS A 303 21.82 -7.02 8.10
C LYS A 303 21.96 -8.50 7.73
N PHE A 304 20.83 -9.21 7.63
CA PHE A 304 20.81 -10.59 7.10
C PHE A 304 21.40 -10.66 5.69
N GLY A 305 20.94 -9.79 4.78
CA GLY A 305 21.46 -9.78 3.40
C GLY A 305 22.96 -9.49 3.32
N ASN A 306 23.45 -8.53 4.11
CA ASN A 306 24.89 -8.25 4.19
C ASN A 306 25.69 -9.45 4.73
N TYR A 307 25.13 -10.22 5.66
CA TYR A 307 25.77 -11.46 6.10
C TYR A 307 25.90 -12.45 4.96
N ILE A 308 24.85 -12.67 4.16
CA ILE A 308 24.91 -13.57 3.00
C ILE A 308 25.98 -13.10 2.01
N ILE A 309 26.02 -11.80 1.70
CA ILE A 309 27.06 -11.21 0.83
C ILE A 309 28.46 -11.43 1.41
N SER A 310 28.64 -11.32 2.73
CA SER A 310 29.94 -11.55 3.38
C SER A 310 30.43 -12.99 3.31
N LYS A 311 29.53 -13.94 3.02
CA LYS A 311 29.86 -15.36 2.83
C LYS A 311 30.16 -15.72 1.38
N LEU A 312 29.87 -14.83 0.44
CA LEU A 312 30.27 -15.03 -0.95
C LEU A 312 31.79 -14.99 -1.08
N GLY A 313 32.29 -15.78 -2.04
CA GLY A 313 33.66 -15.66 -2.48
C GLY A 313 33.99 -14.28 -3.06
N LYS A 314 35.22 -14.11 -3.56
CA LYS A 314 35.63 -12.88 -4.23
C LYS A 314 34.74 -12.66 -5.47
N LEU A 315 33.91 -11.63 -5.43
CA LEU A 315 33.04 -11.26 -6.54
C LEU A 315 33.86 -10.92 -7.80
N SER A 316 33.42 -11.44 -8.94
CA SER A 316 34.00 -11.11 -10.25
C SER A 316 33.79 -9.63 -10.58
N LYS A 317 34.74 -9.02 -11.31
CA LYS A 317 34.67 -7.60 -11.69
C LYS A 317 33.62 -7.33 -12.79
N GLU A 318 33.04 -8.38 -13.36
CA GLU A 318 32.11 -8.32 -14.46
C GLU A 318 30.64 -8.21 -14.00
N ILE A 319 30.38 -8.42 -12.71
CA ILE A 319 29.05 -8.40 -12.11
C ILE A 319 29.04 -7.51 -10.85
N ASN A 320 27.87 -7.03 -10.49
CA ASN A 320 27.62 -6.29 -9.26
C ASN A 320 26.38 -6.84 -8.55
N ILE A 321 26.33 -6.71 -7.22
CA ILE A 321 25.19 -7.12 -6.41
C ILE A 321 24.63 -5.89 -5.68
N GLU A 322 23.38 -5.54 -5.97
CA GLU A 322 22.62 -4.57 -5.17
C GLU A 322 21.71 -5.31 -4.18
N LEU A 323 21.81 -4.96 -2.89
CA LEU A 323 20.97 -5.54 -1.84
C LEU A 323 19.74 -4.66 -1.56
N PHE A 324 18.58 -5.30 -1.58
CA PHE A 324 17.29 -4.71 -1.21
C PHE A 324 16.74 -5.37 0.07
N PRO A 325 16.47 -4.62 1.14
CA PRO A 325 16.32 -3.16 1.18
C PRO A 325 17.62 -2.36 1.13
N LYS A 326 17.66 -1.42 0.17
CA LYS A 326 18.79 -0.50 -0.02
C LYS A 326 18.86 0.56 1.07
N GLN A 327 17.72 1.00 1.60
CA GLN A 327 17.64 1.85 2.80
C GLN A 327 16.84 1.16 3.91
N THR A 328 17.14 1.51 5.15
CA THR A 328 16.49 0.93 6.34
C THR A 328 15.34 1.79 6.87
N PHE A 329 15.17 2.99 6.32
CA PHE A 329 14.17 3.94 6.76
C PHE A 329 13.79 4.89 5.61
N VAL A 330 12.51 5.23 5.53
CA VAL A 330 11.92 6.23 4.65
C VAL A 330 11.07 7.16 5.50
N LYS A 331 11.31 8.47 5.38
CA LYS A 331 10.51 9.50 6.07
C LYS A 331 9.07 9.52 5.54
N SER A 332 8.16 10.09 6.31
CA SER A 332 6.78 10.32 5.86
C SER A 332 6.76 11.08 4.52
N GLY A 333 5.95 10.60 3.58
CA GLY A 333 5.88 11.12 2.20
C GLY A 333 6.91 10.55 1.21
N GLY A 334 7.96 9.86 1.69
CA GLY A 334 8.91 9.16 0.81
C GLY A 334 8.38 7.80 0.35
N LEU A 335 8.79 7.37 -0.86
CA LEU A 335 8.40 6.07 -1.43
C LEU A 335 9.43 4.98 -1.14
N GLY A 336 10.71 5.35 -1.19
CA GLY A 336 11.81 4.41 -1.10
C GLY A 336 12.22 3.83 -2.45
N ASN A 337 12.99 2.74 -2.44
CA ASN A 337 13.54 2.14 -3.65
C ASN A 337 12.53 1.16 -4.25
N LEU A 338 12.52 1.15 -5.57
CA LEU A 338 11.65 0.34 -6.40
C LEU A 338 12.34 -0.98 -6.76
N VAL A 339 11.59 -2.07 -6.77
CA VAL A 339 11.99 -3.36 -7.34
C VAL A 339 10.96 -3.78 -8.38
N LYS A 340 11.42 -4.12 -9.60
CA LYS A 340 10.56 -4.69 -10.65
C LYS A 340 10.10 -6.09 -10.23
N LEU A 341 8.83 -6.42 -10.45
CA LEU A 341 8.31 -7.74 -10.12
C LEU A 341 8.62 -8.80 -11.20
N PRO A 342 8.70 -10.08 -10.81
CA PRO A 342 8.94 -11.18 -11.75
C PRO A 342 7.65 -11.57 -12.49
N LEU A 343 7.76 -12.49 -13.44
CA LEU A 343 6.67 -12.99 -14.29
C LEU A 343 6.11 -11.96 -15.29
N GLY A 344 6.40 -10.67 -15.17
CA GLY A 344 6.08 -9.69 -16.23
C GLY A 344 7.05 -9.68 -17.40
N ILE A 345 6.68 -8.98 -18.47
CA ILE A 345 7.54 -8.79 -19.65
C ILE A 345 8.47 -7.60 -19.42
N HIS A 346 9.77 -7.78 -19.68
CA HIS A 346 10.71 -6.68 -19.62
C HIS A 346 10.67 -5.88 -20.94
N ILE A 347 10.15 -4.65 -20.88
CA ILE A 347 9.83 -3.84 -22.07
C ILE A 347 11.02 -3.63 -23.03
N LYS A 348 12.26 -3.56 -22.51
CA LYS A 348 13.44 -3.33 -23.37
C LYS A 348 13.88 -4.57 -24.14
N SER A 349 13.77 -5.75 -23.53
CA SER A 349 14.24 -7.00 -24.13
C SER A 349 13.12 -7.81 -24.75
N GLY A 350 11.86 -7.50 -24.44
CA GLY A 350 10.68 -8.28 -24.83
C GLY A 350 10.60 -9.64 -24.14
N ARG A 351 11.57 -10.00 -23.30
CA ARG A 351 11.61 -11.30 -22.62
C ARG A 351 10.85 -11.24 -21.31
N ARG A 352 10.12 -12.30 -21.02
CA ARG A 352 9.49 -12.52 -19.72
C ARG A 352 10.55 -12.75 -18.65
N SER A 353 10.35 -12.15 -17.48
CA SER A 353 11.08 -12.54 -16.28
C SER A 353 10.49 -13.84 -15.75
N ILE A 354 11.33 -14.82 -15.44
CA ILE A 354 10.90 -16.16 -15.03
C ILE A 354 11.68 -16.62 -13.80
N PHE A 355 11.05 -17.44 -12.97
CA PHE A 355 11.78 -18.18 -11.94
C PHE A 355 12.59 -19.32 -12.57
N LEU A 356 13.69 -19.65 -11.91
CA LEU A 356 14.59 -20.74 -12.29
C LEU A 356 14.63 -21.79 -11.18
N ASN A 357 14.78 -23.05 -11.58
CA ASN A 357 15.17 -24.12 -10.68
C ASN A 357 16.56 -23.85 -10.10
N PRO A 358 16.93 -24.47 -8.96
CA PRO A 358 18.25 -24.29 -8.36
C PRO A 358 19.42 -24.60 -9.29
N ASP A 359 19.25 -25.50 -10.27
CA ASP A 359 20.24 -25.83 -11.29
C ASP A 359 20.32 -24.80 -12.44
N GLY A 360 19.45 -23.80 -12.44
CA GLY A 360 19.37 -22.74 -13.45
C GLY A 360 18.46 -23.05 -14.65
N THR A 361 17.80 -24.21 -14.65
CA THR A 361 16.81 -24.56 -15.68
C THR A 361 15.48 -23.85 -15.45
N GLU A 362 14.68 -23.71 -16.51
CA GLU A 362 13.32 -23.19 -16.41
C GLU A 362 12.38 -24.28 -15.84
N PRO A 363 11.61 -24.01 -14.77
CA PRO A 363 10.53 -24.87 -14.31
C PRO A 363 9.51 -25.15 -15.40
N GLU A 364 8.95 -26.36 -15.43
CA GLU A 364 7.92 -26.77 -16.41
C GLU A 364 6.73 -25.82 -16.42
N ASN A 365 6.27 -25.39 -15.24
CA ASN A 365 5.16 -24.45 -15.11
C ASN A 365 5.46 -23.37 -14.07
N GLN A 366 5.57 -22.12 -14.54
CA GLN A 366 5.89 -20.95 -13.73
C GLN A 366 4.82 -20.62 -12.67
N LEU A 367 3.55 -20.85 -12.97
CA LEU A 367 2.44 -20.57 -12.05
C LEU A 367 2.39 -21.58 -10.92
N MET A 368 2.67 -22.85 -11.21
CA MET A 368 2.83 -23.89 -10.19
C MET A 368 4.08 -23.63 -9.34
N PHE A 369 5.20 -23.24 -9.97
CA PHE A 369 6.39 -22.82 -9.22
C PHE A 369 6.08 -21.68 -8.25
N LEU A 370 5.32 -20.66 -8.69
CA LEU A 370 4.88 -19.54 -7.84
C LEU A 370 4.08 -20.04 -6.62
N MET A 371 3.21 -21.04 -6.80
CA MET A 371 2.43 -21.63 -5.70
C MET A 371 3.31 -22.34 -4.67
N ASP A 372 4.37 -23.00 -5.13
CA ASP A 372 5.33 -23.75 -4.32
C ASP A 372 6.31 -22.88 -3.54
N ILE A 373 6.37 -21.57 -3.84
CA ILE A 373 7.19 -20.62 -3.08
C ILE A 373 6.76 -20.61 -1.60
N LYS A 374 7.70 -20.96 -0.73
CA LYS A 374 7.55 -20.95 0.72
C LYS A 374 7.96 -19.60 1.30
N LEU A 375 7.23 -19.20 2.32
CA LEU A 375 7.51 -17.98 3.09
C LEU A 375 8.33 -18.36 4.31
N ASN A 376 9.40 -17.60 4.57
CA ASN A 376 10.18 -17.74 5.80
C ASN A 376 9.45 -17.07 6.97
N GLU A 377 9.49 -17.67 8.15
CA GLU A 377 8.97 -17.06 9.37
C GLU A 377 9.88 -15.92 9.85
N ARG A 378 9.28 -14.79 10.26
CA ARG A 378 10.03 -13.60 10.70
C ARG A 378 11.00 -13.92 11.85
N GLU A 379 10.57 -14.74 12.80
CA GLU A 379 11.38 -15.08 13.97
C GLU A 379 12.66 -15.84 13.61
N LYS A 380 12.66 -16.61 12.51
CA LYS A 380 13.86 -17.34 12.06
C LYS A 380 14.98 -16.37 11.65
N LEU A 381 14.67 -15.39 10.80
CA LEU A 381 15.63 -14.37 10.38
C LEU A 381 16.02 -13.46 11.55
N LYS A 382 15.06 -13.10 12.40
CA LYS A 382 15.32 -12.26 13.57
C LYS A 382 16.28 -12.94 14.54
N ASN A 383 16.01 -14.19 14.94
CA ASN A 383 16.87 -14.95 15.85
C ASN A 383 18.27 -15.15 15.25
N PHE A 384 18.36 -15.40 13.95
CA PHE A 384 19.64 -15.47 13.26
C PHE A 384 20.44 -14.16 13.36
N VAL A 385 19.81 -13.02 13.04
CA VAL A 385 20.47 -11.71 13.11
C VAL A 385 20.87 -11.36 14.56
N ASP A 386 19.99 -11.66 15.52
CA ASP A 386 20.23 -11.40 16.93
C ASP A 386 21.37 -12.33 17.46
N SER A 387 21.49 -13.55 16.96
CA SER A 387 22.63 -14.46 17.27
C SER A 387 23.97 -13.97 16.72
N ILE A 388 23.98 -13.35 15.53
CA ILE A 388 25.16 -12.69 14.98
C ILE A 388 25.58 -11.52 15.86
N GLU A 389 24.63 -10.76 16.42
CA GLU A 389 24.93 -9.69 17.37
C GLU A 389 25.63 -10.21 18.62
N ILE A 390 25.12 -11.29 19.20
CA ILE A 390 25.72 -11.93 20.39
C ILE A 390 27.15 -12.44 20.08
N SER A 391 27.35 -13.11 18.94
CA SER A 391 28.69 -13.58 18.55
C SER A 391 29.70 -12.47 18.24
N ASN A 392 29.25 -11.31 17.76
CA ASN A 392 30.09 -10.12 17.54
C ASN A 392 30.31 -9.30 18.82
N LEU A 393 29.40 -9.41 19.79
CA LEU A 393 29.59 -8.91 21.15
C LEU A 393 30.68 -9.73 21.85
N ASP A 394 30.67 -11.06 21.77
CA ASP A 394 31.73 -11.91 22.36
C ASP A 394 33.14 -11.63 21.79
N ALA A 395 33.23 -11.23 20.51
CA ALA A 395 34.49 -10.84 19.88
C ALA A 395 34.98 -9.42 20.24
N SER A 396 34.07 -8.51 20.61
CA SER A 396 34.40 -7.11 20.94
C SER A 396 34.50 -6.85 22.46
N VAL A 397 33.84 -7.69 23.28
CA VAL A 397 33.84 -7.60 24.75
C VAL A 397 35.19 -8.01 25.37
N ASN A 398 36.00 -8.84 24.70
CA ASN A 398 37.30 -9.27 25.23
C ASN A 398 38.46 -8.26 25.08
N LYS A 399 38.22 -7.05 24.54
CA LYS A 399 39.28 -6.02 24.40
C LYS A 399 38.97 -4.67 25.00
N ASN A 400 37.70 -4.31 25.14
CA ASN A 400 37.30 -2.97 25.59
C ASN A 400 36.73 -2.92 27.02
N PHE A 401 36.38 -4.07 27.61
CA PHE A 401 35.72 -4.12 28.93
C PHE A 401 36.67 -3.83 30.11
N GLU A 402 37.99 -3.98 29.96
CA GLU A 402 38.96 -3.69 31.04
C GLU A 402 39.46 -2.22 31.05
N ILE A 403 39.23 -1.45 29.97
CA ILE A 403 39.80 -0.11 29.81
C ILE A 403 38.78 1.00 30.13
N GLU A 404 37.49 0.80 29.80
CA GLU A 404 36.47 1.85 29.99
C GLU A 404 35.87 1.90 31.41
N MET A 405 35.88 0.77 32.14
CA MET A 405 35.32 0.73 33.51
C MET A 405 36.17 1.43 34.58
N LYS A 406 37.36 1.96 34.22
CA LYS A 406 38.28 2.61 35.16
C LYS A 406 38.33 4.13 35.04
N ASN A 407 37.70 4.74 34.03
CA ASN A 407 37.90 6.16 33.70
C ASN A 407 36.66 7.06 33.77
N GLU A 408 35.44 6.55 34.02
CA GLU A 408 34.22 7.39 34.04
C GLU A 408 33.47 7.43 35.38
N ILE A 409 34.14 7.10 36.49
CA ILE A 409 33.59 7.33 37.85
C ILE A 409 33.91 8.75 38.37
N ASP A 410 34.75 9.54 37.69
CA ASP A 410 35.09 10.91 38.09
C ASP A 410 34.90 11.92 36.94
N LYS A 411 33.71 12.54 36.83
CA LYS A 411 33.54 13.99 36.53
C LYS A 411 32.06 14.41 36.48
N ILE A 412 31.76 15.41 37.29
CA ILE A 412 30.45 15.95 37.67
C ILE A 412 29.95 17.03 36.67
N VAL A 413 28.70 16.86 36.21
CA VAL A 413 27.56 17.79 35.95
C VAL A 413 27.81 19.23 35.42
N THR A 414 27.00 19.69 34.45
CA THR A 414 26.26 20.99 34.51
C THR A 414 24.99 21.06 33.66
N ASP A 415 24.05 21.88 34.14
CA ASP A 415 22.59 21.96 33.90
C ASP A 415 22.14 23.12 32.95
N GLU A 416 22.95 23.59 31.99
CA GLU A 416 22.72 24.93 31.40
C GLU A 416 22.05 25.07 30.02
N ASP A 417 21.75 24.01 29.25
CA ASP A 417 21.34 24.19 27.84
C ASP A 417 19.86 23.95 27.47
N ILE A 418 18.93 23.81 28.43
CA ILE A 418 17.50 23.64 28.08
C ILE A 418 16.61 24.63 28.83
N LYS A 419 16.56 25.88 28.35
CA LYS A 419 15.37 26.73 28.51
C LYS A 419 15.31 27.90 27.51
N ALA A 420 14.54 27.70 26.43
CA ALA A 420 13.65 28.67 25.75
C ALA A 420 13.15 27.95 24.48
N LEU A 421 11.87 27.60 24.30
CA LEU A 421 10.66 28.41 24.39
C LEU A 421 9.48 27.50 24.74
N THR A 422 8.66 27.91 25.71
CA THR A 422 7.29 27.41 25.88
C THR A 422 6.36 28.62 25.91
N PRO A 423 5.18 28.51 25.29
CA PRO A 423 3.93 28.80 26.03
C PRO A 423 2.82 27.79 25.68
N LEU A 424 1.84 27.40 26.49
CA LEU A 424 1.42 27.64 27.88
C LEU A 424 0.69 26.35 28.34
N GLN A 425 0.83 26.00 29.62
CA GLN A 425 0.38 24.75 30.23
C GLN A 425 -1.08 24.82 30.69
N GLY A 426 -1.83 23.74 30.47
CA GLY A 426 -2.58 23.10 31.55
C GLY A 426 -1.67 22.05 32.18
N LYS A 427 -1.48 22.07 33.51
CA LYS A 427 -0.63 21.11 34.23
C LYS A 427 -1.25 19.71 34.13
N TYR A 428 -0.67 18.84 33.30
CA TYR A 428 -0.93 17.41 33.37
C TYR A 428 -0.20 16.86 34.60
N THR A 429 -0.96 16.42 35.61
CA THR A 429 -0.47 15.72 36.80
C THR A 429 -0.90 14.27 36.72
N GLU A 430 0.05 13.36 36.85
CA GLU A 430 -0.22 11.92 36.85
C GLU A 430 -0.99 11.54 38.13
N PRO A 431 -2.04 10.70 38.03
CA PRO A 431 -2.78 10.23 39.19
C PRO A 431 -1.94 9.23 39.99
N GLU A 432 -2.04 9.25 41.33
CA GLU A 432 -1.35 8.29 42.21
C GLU A 432 -1.86 6.85 42.01
N GLU A 433 -3.15 6.68 41.70
CA GLU A 433 -3.77 5.40 41.36
C GLU A 433 -4.73 5.60 40.18
N PHE A 434 -4.61 4.78 39.13
CA PHE A 434 -5.50 4.82 37.96
C PHE A 434 -6.31 3.52 37.87
N LYS A 435 -7.64 3.66 37.80
CA LYS A 435 -8.57 2.55 37.61
C LYS A 435 -9.38 2.80 36.34
N LEU A 436 -9.17 1.95 35.33
CA LEU A 436 -9.84 2.08 34.04
C LEU A 436 -11.37 2.06 34.17
N ASP A 437 -11.91 1.21 35.03
CA ASP A 437 -13.35 1.04 35.27
C ASP A 437 -13.99 2.11 36.16
N GLU A 438 -13.22 3.11 36.60
CA GLU A 438 -13.71 4.31 37.30
C GLU A 438 -13.54 5.58 36.45
N ASN A 439 -12.88 5.49 35.30
CA ASN A 439 -12.66 6.63 34.43
C ASN A 439 -13.91 6.98 33.61
N LEU A 440 -14.50 8.16 33.90
CA LEU A 440 -15.75 8.61 33.28
C LEU A 440 -15.67 8.77 31.76
N GLU A 441 -14.58 9.35 31.22
CA GLU A 441 -14.45 9.56 29.77
C GLU A 441 -14.37 8.23 29.01
N TYR A 442 -13.60 7.28 29.54
CA TYR A 442 -13.52 5.92 29.02
C TYR A 442 -14.88 5.23 29.04
N LEU A 443 -15.60 5.28 30.18
CA LEU A 443 -16.91 4.62 30.32
C LEU A 443 -17.96 5.22 29.40
N ILE A 444 -17.97 6.54 29.20
CA ILE A 444 -18.87 7.20 28.23
C ILE A 444 -18.57 6.71 26.82
N LEU A 445 -17.30 6.67 26.40
CA LEU A 445 -16.93 6.24 25.05
C LEU A 445 -17.19 4.74 24.83
N LYS A 446 -16.87 3.89 25.81
CA LYS A 446 -17.11 2.44 25.75
C LYS A 446 -18.61 2.12 25.63
N SER A 447 -19.47 2.87 26.32
CA SER A 447 -20.93 2.65 26.33
C SER A 447 -21.66 3.31 25.16
N SER A 448 -21.21 4.48 24.71
CA SER A 448 -21.89 5.26 23.67
C SER A 448 -21.41 4.95 22.25
N CYS A 449 -20.18 4.45 22.09
CA CYS A 449 -19.65 4.05 20.79
C CYS A 449 -19.56 2.52 20.72
N PRO A 450 -20.47 1.81 20.01
CA PRO A 450 -20.47 0.35 20.03
C PRO A 450 -19.18 -0.26 19.46
N VAL A 451 -18.55 0.42 18.49
CA VAL A 451 -17.25 0.02 17.93
C VAL A 451 -16.15 0.04 18.98
N LEU A 452 -16.04 1.13 19.77
CA LEU A 452 -15.06 1.19 20.87
C LEU A 452 -15.43 0.22 21.99
N GLY A 453 -16.73 0.02 22.27
CA GLY A 453 -17.21 -0.98 23.21
C GLY A 453 -16.66 -2.37 22.90
N ILE A 454 -16.86 -2.84 21.66
CA ILE A 454 -16.37 -4.15 21.18
C ILE A 454 -14.85 -4.25 21.29
N LEU A 455 -14.11 -3.21 20.88
CA LEU A 455 -12.64 -3.22 20.95
C LEU A 455 -12.13 -3.27 22.40
N CYS A 456 -12.73 -2.49 23.29
CA CYS A 456 -12.38 -2.50 24.71
C CYS A 456 -12.72 -3.84 25.36
N ASP A 457 -13.88 -4.44 25.04
CA ASP A 457 -14.26 -5.75 25.56
C ASP A 457 -13.33 -6.85 25.04
N LYS A 458 -12.96 -6.80 23.75
CA LYS A 458 -11.98 -7.72 23.17
C LYS A 458 -10.61 -7.61 23.87
N ALA A 459 -10.17 -6.39 24.17
CA ALA A 459 -8.94 -6.14 24.90
C ALA A 459 -8.99 -6.72 26.33
N LEU A 460 -10.09 -6.47 27.05
CA LEU A 460 -10.28 -6.92 28.42
C LEU A 460 -10.47 -8.44 28.54
N SER A 461 -10.95 -9.10 27.48
CA SER A 461 -11.16 -10.56 27.44
C SER A 461 -9.87 -11.35 27.19
N GLY A 462 -8.72 -10.67 26.98
CA GLY A 462 -7.44 -11.34 26.72
C GLY A 462 -7.30 -11.98 25.33
N ILE A 463 -8.30 -11.82 24.46
CA ILE A 463 -8.34 -12.36 23.07
C ILE A 463 -7.29 -11.68 22.16
N GLY A 464 -6.71 -10.57 22.62
CA GLY A 464 -5.68 -9.83 21.91
C GLY A 464 -6.24 -8.89 20.84
N LEU A 465 -5.56 -7.76 20.66
CA LEU A 465 -5.89 -6.77 19.64
C LEU A 465 -4.91 -6.89 18.48
N ASN A 466 -5.40 -6.84 17.24
CA ASN A 466 -4.54 -6.75 16.07
C ASN A 466 -4.01 -5.32 15.87
N SER A 467 -3.03 -5.13 14.97
CA SER A 467 -2.37 -3.83 14.78
C SER A 467 -3.29 -2.70 14.30
N LEU A 468 -4.39 -3.01 13.62
CA LEU A 468 -5.39 -2.02 13.18
C LEU A 468 -6.32 -1.63 14.33
N GLU A 469 -6.74 -2.60 15.14
CA GLU A 469 -7.52 -2.39 16.36
C GLU A 469 -6.75 -1.60 17.41
N ILE A 470 -5.46 -1.90 17.59
CA ILE A 470 -4.54 -1.12 18.43
C ILE A 470 -4.47 0.32 17.93
N GLN A 471 -4.32 0.55 16.63
CA GLN A 471 -4.32 1.91 16.07
C GLN A 471 -5.64 2.65 16.35
N VAL A 472 -6.78 1.98 16.24
CA VAL A 472 -8.08 2.59 16.55
C VAL A 472 -8.16 2.97 18.03
N ILE A 473 -7.78 2.09 18.95
CA ILE A 473 -7.73 2.39 20.39
C ILE A 473 -6.76 3.54 20.69
N THR A 474 -5.51 3.45 20.20
CA THR A 474 -4.46 4.42 20.47
C THR A 474 -4.81 5.80 19.95
N PHE A 475 -5.23 5.94 18.69
CA PHE A 475 -5.52 7.25 18.07
C PHE A 475 -6.93 7.78 18.37
N THR A 476 -7.72 7.05 19.15
CA THR A 476 -9.01 7.51 19.65
C THR A 476 -8.93 7.77 21.15
N LEU A 477 -8.83 6.71 21.96
CA LEU A 477 -8.80 6.80 23.42
C LEU A 477 -7.53 7.48 23.95
N GLY A 478 -6.43 7.45 23.17
CA GLY A 478 -5.21 8.18 23.53
C GLY A 478 -5.39 9.69 23.58
N ASN A 479 -6.42 10.27 22.95
CA ASN A 479 -6.72 11.70 22.99
C ASN A 479 -7.58 12.13 24.20
N LEU A 480 -7.90 11.21 25.12
CA LEU A 480 -8.57 11.51 26.39
C LEU A 480 -7.61 12.15 27.40
N GLU A 481 -8.15 12.77 28.46
CA GLU A 481 -7.36 13.45 29.49
C GLU A 481 -6.27 12.55 30.09
N PHE A 482 -6.62 11.29 30.36
CA PHE A 482 -5.72 10.23 30.83
C PHE A 482 -5.51 9.14 29.76
N GLY A 483 -5.53 9.53 28.48
CA GLY A 483 -5.52 8.60 27.35
C GLY A 483 -4.34 7.64 27.31
N ASN A 484 -3.19 8.03 27.86
CA ASN A 484 -2.04 7.14 27.99
C ASN A 484 -2.29 5.98 28.97
N PHE A 485 -2.86 6.27 30.14
CA PHE A 485 -3.18 5.22 31.12
C PHE A 485 -4.26 4.29 30.57
N ILE A 486 -5.30 4.85 29.95
CA ILE A 486 -6.41 4.10 29.35
C ILE A 486 -5.89 3.13 28.27
N VAL A 487 -5.12 3.63 27.30
CA VAL A 487 -4.58 2.82 26.22
C VAL A 487 -3.63 1.76 26.76
N ASN A 488 -2.72 2.13 27.66
CA ASN A 488 -1.72 1.20 28.19
C ASN A 488 -2.36 0.06 29.00
N GLU A 489 -3.40 0.33 29.78
CA GLU A 489 -4.12 -0.69 30.53
C GLU A 489 -4.84 -1.65 29.58
N LEU A 490 -5.52 -1.14 28.55
CA LEU A 490 -6.15 -1.97 27.52
C LEU A 490 -5.14 -2.83 26.75
N LEU A 491 -3.99 -2.28 26.36
CA LEU A 491 -2.93 -3.02 25.69
C LEU A 491 -2.35 -4.11 26.60
N THR A 492 -2.18 -3.82 27.89
CA THR A 492 -1.71 -4.79 28.88
C THR A 492 -2.70 -5.93 29.03
N LYS A 493 -3.99 -5.64 29.18
CA LYS A 493 -5.05 -6.66 29.28
C LYS A 493 -5.21 -7.47 27.98
N ALA A 494 -4.95 -6.84 26.84
CA ALA A 494 -4.91 -7.51 25.53
C ALA A 494 -3.62 -8.34 25.31
N GLY A 495 -2.72 -8.43 26.30
CA GLY A 495 -1.48 -9.22 26.19
C GLY A 495 -0.43 -8.63 25.25
N VAL A 496 -0.48 -7.32 24.98
CA VAL A 496 0.49 -6.64 24.11
C VAL A 496 1.80 -6.44 24.84
N SER A 497 2.82 -7.20 24.46
CA SER A 497 4.16 -7.16 25.08
C SER A 497 5.08 -6.06 24.52
N ASP A 498 4.72 -5.42 23.41
CA ASP A 498 5.51 -4.36 22.79
C ASP A 498 5.27 -3.01 23.50
N THR A 499 6.14 -2.68 24.46
CA THR A 499 6.09 -1.44 25.24
C THR A 499 6.27 -0.18 24.40
N ARG A 500 6.67 -0.27 23.12
CA ARG A 500 6.74 0.90 22.21
C ARG A 500 5.37 1.37 21.75
N LEU A 501 4.36 0.51 21.83
CA LEU A 501 2.96 0.86 21.54
C LEU A 501 2.31 1.60 22.72
N TYR A 502 2.96 1.62 23.88
CA TYR A 502 2.48 2.28 25.08
C TYR A 502 2.74 3.78 24.98
N LEU A 503 1.74 4.54 25.39
CA LEU A 503 1.79 5.99 25.41
C LEU A 503 2.49 6.47 26.68
N LYS A 504 3.46 7.37 26.52
CA LYS A 504 4.11 8.06 27.66
C LYS A 504 3.28 9.24 28.16
N LYS A 505 2.48 9.85 27.28
CA LYS A 505 1.60 10.99 27.56
C LYS A 505 0.34 10.88 26.72
N PRO A 506 -0.77 11.51 27.13
CA PRO A 506 -1.95 11.63 26.28
C PRO A 506 -1.59 12.24 24.92
N LEU A 507 -2.26 11.76 23.88
CA LEU A 507 -2.18 12.35 22.55
C LEU A 507 -2.90 13.70 22.53
N ARG A 508 -2.35 14.63 21.76
CA ARG A 508 -2.96 15.93 21.46
C ARG A 508 -3.16 16.09 19.96
N SER A 509 -3.57 15.01 19.31
CA SER A 509 -3.79 14.97 17.87
C SER A 509 -5.28 15.05 17.55
N ASN A 510 -5.61 15.13 16.26
CA ASN A 510 -6.99 14.99 15.83
C ASN A 510 -7.44 13.53 16.05
N PRO A 511 -8.54 13.28 16.79
CA PRO A 511 -9.05 11.95 17.00
C PRO A 511 -9.37 11.24 15.68
N MET A 512 -9.19 9.93 15.63
CA MET A 512 -9.43 9.16 14.41
C MET A 512 -10.90 9.30 13.94
N SER A 513 -11.10 9.65 12.66
CA SER A 513 -12.45 9.82 12.10
C SER A 513 -13.18 8.50 11.95
N CYS A 514 -14.51 8.51 12.08
CA CYS A 514 -15.34 7.31 11.91
C CYS A 514 -15.16 6.64 10.54
N ASN A 515 -14.94 7.42 9.47
CA ASN A 515 -14.64 6.89 8.14
C ASN A 515 -13.30 6.15 8.10
N LYS A 516 -12.28 6.68 8.79
CA LYS A 516 -10.98 6.02 8.89
C LYS A 516 -11.07 4.74 9.73
N ILE A 517 -11.83 4.77 10.82
CA ILE A 517 -12.11 3.58 11.65
C ILE A 517 -12.83 2.51 10.81
N LYS A 518 -13.85 2.89 10.02
CA LYS A 518 -14.58 1.99 9.12
C LYS A 518 -13.66 1.31 8.10
N ASN A 519 -12.71 2.05 7.54
CA ASN A 519 -11.76 1.49 6.57
C ASN A 519 -10.70 0.58 7.21
N LEU A 520 -10.32 0.85 8.47
CA LEU A 520 -9.32 0.04 9.19
C LEU A 520 -9.90 -1.25 9.76
N ILE A 521 -11.15 -1.22 10.25
CA ILE A 521 -11.82 -2.37 10.87
C ILE A 521 -13.25 -2.55 10.33
N PRO A 522 -13.42 -2.81 9.02
CA PRO A 522 -14.74 -2.93 8.38
C PRO A 522 -15.60 -4.05 9.01
N ASN A 523 -14.94 -5.11 9.46
CA ASN A 523 -15.59 -6.30 10.06
C ASN A 523 -16.32 -5.97 11.38
N ILE A 524 -15.88 -4.94 12.11
CA ILE A 524 -16.47 -4.51 13.38
C ILE A 524 -17.47 -3.36 13.16
N THR A 525 -17.36 -2.63 12.05
CA THR A 525 -18.07 -1.36 11.83
C THR A 525 -19.30 -1.48 10.91
N SER A 526 -19.55 -2.66 10.34
CA SER A 526 -20.60 -2.89 9.33
C SER A 526 -22.04 -2.62 9.82
N ASN A 527 -22.32 -2.66 11.13
CA ASN A 527 -23.69 -2.53 11.67
C ASN A 527 -23.87 -1.52 12.82
N TYR A 528 -22.88 -0.67 13.17
CA TYR A 528 -22.78 -0.13 14.54
C TYR A 528 -22.57 1.40 14.69
N CYS A 529 -22.71 2.22 13.64
CA CYS A 529 -22.28 3.63 13.72
C CYS A 529 -23.23 4.62 13.04
N VAL A 530 -24.33 4.99 13.70
CA VAL A 530 -25.31 5.99 13.19
C VAL A 530 -25.23 7.34 13.92
N GLU A 531 -24.91 7.35 15.22
CA GLU A 531 -24.97 8.56 16.06
C GLU A 531 -23.87 9.58 15.73
N CYS A 532 -22.61 9.16 15.56
CA CYS A 532 -21.49 10.06 15.26
C CYS A 532 -21.67 10.81 13.92
N PHE A 533 -22.33 10.19 12.94
CA PHE A 533 -22.60 10.81 11.64
C PHE A 533 -23.76 11.82 11.71
N SER A 534 -24.69 11.62 12.65
CA SER A 534 -25.86 12.49 12.86
C SER A 534 -25.51 13.76 13.64
N LEU A 535 -24.49 13.73 14.49
CA LEU A 535 -24.03 14.85 15.33
C LEU A 535 -23.05 15.80 14.63
N LYS A 536 -22.88 15.69 13.30
CA LYS A 536 -21.95 16.51 12.48
C LYS A 536 -22.19 18.03 12.57
N LYS A 537 -23.33 18.48 13.10
CA LYS A 537 -23.65 19.91 13.28
C LYS A 537 -22.89 20.59 14.43
N ILE A 538 -22.27 19.83 15.34
CA ILE A 538 -21.58 20.39 16.54
C ILE A 538 -20.04 20.32 16.40
N PHE A 539 -19.50 19.41 15.57
CA PHE A 539 -18.05 19.19 15.38
C PHE A 539 -17.67 19.10 13.90
N THR A 540 -16.42 19.47 13.55
CA THR A 540 -15.94 19.60 12.16
C THR A 540 -15.94 18.31 11.35
N TYR A 541 -15.90 17.13 11.98
CA TYR A 541 -16.02 15.81 11.32
C TYR A 541 -16.44 14.68 12.29
N PRO A 542 -17.10 13.60 11.81
CA PRO A 542 -17.51 12.46 12.65
C PRO A 542 -16.32 11.71 13.26
N ASN A 543 -16.30 11.59 14.59
CA ASN A 543 -15.32 10.80 15.36
C ASN A 543 -15.93 10.34 16.71
N PRO A 544 -15.39 9.28 17.36
CA PRO A 544 -15.97 8.77 18.60
C PRO A 544 -15.92 9.73 19.79
N LEU A 545 -14.95 10.65 19.86
CA LEU A 545 -14.83 11.60 20.97
C LEU A 545 -15.99 12.61 21.02
N ILE A 546 -16.79 12.71 19.96
CA ILE A 546 -18.03 13.49 19.96
C ILE A 546 -18.94 13.11 21.13
N HIS A 547 -18.99 11.84 21.55
CA HIS A 547 -19.84 11.41 22.67
C HIS A 547 -19.48 12.05 24.03
N LEU A 548 -18.29 12.67 24.15
CA LEU A 548 -17.90 13.39 25.36
C LEU A 548 -18.71 14.67 25.61
N HIS A 549 -19.47 15.17 24.63
CA HIS A 549 -20.44 16.25 24.89
C HIS A 549 -21.47 15.87 25.97
N LYS A 550 -21.65 14.57 26.21
CA LYS A 550 -22.53 14.05 27.25
C LYS A 550 -21.90 14.19 28.65
N LYS A 551 -20.58 14.42 28.79
CA LYS A 551 -19.83 14.42 30.07
C LYS A 551 -20.48 15.30 31.14
N ASP A 552 -20.98 16.47 30.77
CA ASP A 552 -21.61 17.42 31.70
C ASP A 552 -22.98 16.96 32.23
N ASN A 553 -23.59 15.95 31.59
CA ASN A 553 -24.87 15.35 32.01
C ASN A 553 -24.70 14.08 32.86
N PHE A 554 -23.47 13.67 33.18
CA PHE A 554 -23.19 12.45 33.94
C PHE A 554 -22.75 12.78 35.37
N SER A 555 -23.50 12.27 36.34
CA SER A 555 -23.19 12.31 37.77
C SER A 555 -22.30 11.14 38.19
N LYS A 556 -21.74 11.19 39.40
CA LYS A 556 -21.01 10.06 40.00
C LYS A 556 -21.86 8.76 40.04
N LEU A 557 -23.18 8.91 40.17
CA LEU A 557 -24.11 7.79 40.09
C LEU A 557 -24.20 7.18 38.69
N ASP A 558 -24.11 7.99 37.63
CA ASP A 558 -24.12 7.49 36.25
C ASP A 558 -22.86 6.68 35.93
N THR A 559 -21.71 7.05 36.52
CA THR A 559 -20.48 6.24 36.43
C THR A 559 -20.67 4.85 37.01
N LEU A 560 -21.28 4.76 38.20
CA LEU A 560 -21.58 3.49 38.86
C LEU A 560 -22.59 2.65 38.05
N ILE A 561 -23.58 3.31 37.46
CA ILE A 561 -24.57 2.66 36.60
C ILE A 561 -23.94 2.11 35.31
N LEU A 562 -23.08 2.88 34.63
CA LEU A 562 -22.39 2.41 33.43
C LEU A 562 -21.50 1.19 33.73
N ARG A 563 -20.83 1.20 34.89
CA ARG A 563 -20.05 0.05 35.38
C ARG A 563 -20.94 -1.16 35.66
N LEU A 564 -22.13 -0.96 36.24
CA LEU A 564 -23.10 -2.02 36.46
C LEU A 564 -23.60 -2.65 35.15
N ILE A 565 -23.90 -1.84 34.15
CA ILE A 565 -24.29 -2.31 32.80
C ILE A 565 -23.17 -3.17 32.22
N ASP A 566 -21.91 -2.73 32.32
CA ASP A 566 -20.76 -3.48 31.83
C ASP A 566 -20.62 -4.85 32.49
N LEU A 567 -20.72 -4.89 33.82
CA LEU A 567 -20.63 -6.14 34.59
C LEU A 567 -21.81 -7.08 34.30
N SER A 568 -23.00 -6.55 34.04
CA SER A 568 -24.19 -7.35 33.71
C SER A 568 -24.02 -8.21 32.45
N LYS A 569 -23.16 -7.78 31.52
CA LYS A 569 -22.87 -8.49 30.27
C LYS A 569 -21.91 -9.67 30.44
N LYS A 570 -21.29 -9.83 31.61
CA LYS A 570 -20.28 -10.87 31.92
C LYS A 570 -20.77 -11.87 32.98
N LYS A 571 -22.10 -12.04 33.07
CA LYS A 571 -22.81 -12.62 34.22
C LYS A 571 -22.41 -14.06 34.58
N GLU A 572 -21.82 -14.82 33.66
CA GLU A 572 -21.40 -16.20 33.94
C GLU A 572 -19.96 -16.34 34.47
N GLU A 573 -19.12 -15.29 34.45
CA GLU A 573 -17.73 -15.37 34.92
C GLU A 573 -17.39 -14.50 36.14
N ILE A 574 -18.20 -13.48 36.50
CA ILE A 574 -17.86 -12.56 37.60
C ILE A 574 -19.09 -12.14 38.43
N ASP A 575 -19.72 -13.09 39.12
CA ASP A 575 -20.94 -12.85 39.90
C ASP A 575 -20.68 -11.95 41.14
N VAL A 576 -19.51 -12.07 41.80
CA VAL A 576 -19.19 -11.33 43.04
C VAL A 576 -19.09 -9.81 42.81
N ILE A 577 -18.42 -9.38 41.74
CA ILE A 577 -18.23 -7.94 41.45
C ILE A 577 -19.55 -7.34 40.96
N TYR A 578 -20.31 -8.08 40.15
CA TYR A 578 -21.63 -7.66 39.69
C TYR A 578 -22.60 -7.39 40.85
N GLN A 579 -22.71 -8.32 41.81
CA GLN A 579 -23.61 -8.15 42.97
C GLN A 579 -23.18 -6.98 43.88
N SER A 580 -21.87 -6.77 44.08
CA SER A 580 -21.33 -5.64 44.85
C SER A 580 -21.68 -4.30 44.20
N THR A 581 -21.47 -4.16 42.88
CA THR A 581 -21.79 -2.93 42.15
C THR A 581 -23.31 -2.71 42.07
N LEU A 582 -24.11 -3.76 41.93
CA LEU A 582 -25.57 -3.70 41.94
C LEU A 582 -26.10 -3.14 43.26
N SER A 583 -25.54 -3.60 44.38
CA SER A 583 -25.87 -3.11 45.72
C SER A 583 -25.53 -1.63 45.90
N LEU A 584 -24.34 -1.21 45.45
CA LEU A 584 -23.91 0.20 45.51
C LEU A 584 -24.83 1.12 44.69
N VAL A 585 -25.12 0.76 43.45
CA VAL A 585 -26.03 1.53 42.58
C VAL A 585 -27.44 1.61 43.17
N THR A 586 -27.94 0.48 43.69
CA THR A 586 -29.26 0.42 44.34
C THR A 586 -29.35 1.38 45.53
N ASN A 587 -28.31 1.40 46.38
CA ASN A 587 -28.26 2.28 47.54
C ASN A 587 -28.18 3.77 47.15
N GLU A 588 -27.42 4.11 46.11
CA GLU A 588 -27.32 5.50 45.64
C GLU A 588 -28.61 5.97 44.94
N LEU A 589 -29.28 5.13 44.14
CA LEU A 589 -30.57 5.48 43.52
C LEU A 589 -31.67 5.70 44.58
N ARG A 590 -31.68 4.91 45.65
CA ARG A 590 -32.61 5.09 46.78
C ARG A 590 -32.39 6.40 47.54
N LYS A 591 -31.16 6.91 47.60
CA LYS A 591 -30.85 8.19 48.27
C LYS A 591 -31.44 9.40 47.54
N ILE A 592 -31.66 9.30 46.23
CA ILE A 592 -32.14 10.41 45.39
C ILE A 592 -33.58 10.20 44.87
N ASP A 593 -34.29 9.19 45.38
CA ASP A 593 -35.68 8.83 45.02
C ASP A 593 -35.95 8.68 43.51
N VAL A 594 -34.97 8.17 42.77
CA VAL A 594 -35.09 7.95 41.32
C VAL A 594 -35.63 6.54 41.05
N LYS A 595 -36.87 6.46 40.52
CA LYS A 595 -37.55 5.19 40.21
C LYS A 595 -37.09 4.55 38.90
N GLU A 596 -36.76 5.37 37.91
CA GLU A 596 -36.24 4.92 36.63
C GLU A 596 -35.24 5.93 36.05
N ARG A 597 -34.28 5.44 35.27
CA ARG A 597 -33.27 6.25 34.60
C ARG A 597 -32.87 5.61 33.27
N GLN A 598 -32.83 6.44 32.22
CA GLN A 598 -32.39 6.02 30.89
C GLN A 598 -30.92 6.40 30.69
N ILE A 599 -30.07 5.44 30.28
CA ILE A 599 -28.68 5.69 29.90
C ILE A 599 -28.38 4.99 28.57
N GLY A 600 -28.25 5.77 27.49
CA GLY A 600 -28.09 5.22 26.14
C GLY A 600 -29.30 4.37 25.73
N SER A 601 -29.07 3.15 25.23
CA SER A 601 -30.14 2.19 24.94
C SER A 601 -30.66 1.46 26.17
N TYR A 602 -30.05 1.62 27.34
CA TYR A 602 -30.42 0.88 28.54
C TYR A 602 -31.40 1.68 29.41
N LYS A 603 -32.52 1.05 29.75
CA LYS A 603 -33.45 1.52 30.77
C LYS A 603 -33.15 0.81 32.09
N ILE A 604 -33.01 1.57 33.16
CA ILE A 604 -32.83 1.03 34.51
C ILE A 604 -33.99 1.48 35.37
N PHE A 605 -34.62 0.55 36.05
CA PHE A 605 -35.81 0.81 36.86
C PHE A 605 -35.92 -0.18 38.00
N PHE A 606 -36.64 0.18 39.05
CA PHE A 606 -37.07 -0.78 40.07
C PHE A 606 -38.36 -1.48 39.60
N ASP A 607 -38.39 -2.81 39.64
CA ASP A 607 -39.60 -3.57 39.35
C ASP A 607 -40.59 -3.57 40.53
N ASP A 608 -41.72 -4.26 40.38
CA ASP A 608 -42.78 -4.33 41.39
C ASP A 608 -42.32 -5.02 42.68
N GLU A 609 -41.23 -5.78 42.65
CA GLU A 609 -40.57 -6.40 43.81
C GLU A 609 -39.49 -5.49 44.43
N ASN A 610 -39.37 -4.25 43.95
CA ASN A 610 -38.39 -3.26 44.37
C ASN A 610 -36.93 -3.68 44.13
N MET A 611 -36.72 -4.52 43.10
CA MET A 611 -35.42 -4.98 42.64
C MET A 611 -34.99 -4.17 41.42
N LEU A 612 -33.71 -3.77 41.38
CA LEU A 612 -33.18 -2.98 40.27
C LEU A 612 -33.03 -3.87 39.03
N ARG A 613 -33.74 -3.52 37.95
CA ARG A 613 -33.70 -4.16 36.65
C ARG A 613 -32.98 -3.28 35.63
N LEU A 614 -32.26 -3.93 34.72
CA LEU A 614 -31.65 -3.33 33.54
C LEU A 614 -32.29 -3.96 32.30
N LEU A 615 -32.73 -3.14 31.36
CA LEU A 615 -33.34 -3.56 30.11
C LEU A 615 -32.65 -2.86 28.94
N ASP A 616 -32.10 -3.62 27.99
CA ASP A 616 -31.58 -3.06 26.73
C ASP A 616 -32.73 -2.89 25.74
N SER A 617 -33.01 -1.66 25.31
CA SER A 617 -34.06 -1.39 24.33
C SER A 617 -33.77 -1.94 22.94
N ASN A 618 -32.57 -2.47 22.69
CA ASN A 618 -32.17 -3.11 21.43
C ASN A 618 -32.32 -4.64 21.42
N GLU A 619 -32.49 -5.28 22.58
CA GLU A 619 -32.78 -6.72 22.67
C GLU A 619 -34.30 -6.91 22.65
N LYS A 620 -34.81 -7.62 21.64
CA LYS A 620 -36.24 -7.91 21.48
C LYS A 620 -36.70 -9.03 22.39
#